data_AF-A0A2Z6INP8-F1
#
_entry.id   AF-A0A2Z6INP8-F1
#
_cell.length_a   1.000
_cell.length_b   1.000
_cell.length_c   1.000
_cell.angle_alpha   90.00
_cell.angle_beta   90.00
_cell.angle_gamma   90.00
#
_symmetry.space_group_name_H-M   'P 1'
#
loop_
_entity.id
_entity.type
_entity.pdbx_description
1 polymer ?
#
loop_
_entity_poly.entity_id
_entity_poly.type
_entity_poly.pdbx_seq_one_letter_code
_entity_poly.pdbx_strand_id
1 'polypeptide(L)' 'MQSVMFKGETSQARVSSPCETDYPSESRLLISPQNPSTVTVSYRDGALLTFLFDRSTTIMDLVSMISRAGPVRKVVL' A
#
# COMPACT_ATOMS: atom_id res chain seq x y z
N MET A 1 -13.44 4.59 53.63
CA MET A 1 -12.90 4.65 52.26
C MET A 1 -13.85 5.52 51.44
N GLN A 2 -13.41 6.72 51.07
CA GLN A 2 -14.14 7.67 50.23
C GLN A 2 -13.81 7.43 48.76
N SER A 3 -14.83 7.48 47.90
CA SER A 3 -14.72 8.05 46.56
C SER A 3 -16.08 8.61 46.14
N VAL A 4 -16.10 9.93 46.02
CA VAL A 4 -17.09 10.75 45.32
C VAL A 4 -16.88 10.64 43.81
N MET A 5 -17.94 10.82 43.02
CA MET A 5 -18.02 11.62 41.76
C MET A 5 -19.31 11.24 41.01
N PHE A 6 -20.34 12.11 40.91
CA PHE A 6 -20.53 13.14 39.86
C PHE A 6 -20.35 12.55 38.44
N LYS A 7 -21.26 12.68 37.45
CA LYS A 7 -22.04 13.85 37.00
C LYS A 7 -22.98 13.33 35.89
N GLY A 8 -24.26 13.70 35.86
CA GLY A 8 -24.73 14.69 34.89
C GLY A 8 -25.28 14.06 33.60
N GLU A 9 -26.52 13.57 33.68
CA GLU A 9 -27.34 13.21 32.53
C GLU A 9 -27.57 14.48 31.68
N THR A 10 -26.93 14.55 30.50
CA THR A 10 -26.96 15.75 29.66
C THR A 10 -28.07 15.60 28.63
N SER A 11 -29.19 16.24 28.95
CA SER A 11 -30.30 16.50 28.05
C SER A 11 -29.91 17.48 26.93
N GLN A 12 -30.65 17.37 25.83
CA GLN A 12 -30.80 18.32 24.73
C GLN A 12 -29.71 18.40 23.65
N ALA A 13 -30.00 17.61 22.62
CA ALA A 13 -29.88 17.99 21.23
C ALA A 13 -30.21 19.47 20.97
N ARG A 14 -29.33 20.14 20.20
CA ARG A 14 -29.63 20.87 18.94
C ARG A 14 -28.53 21.91 18.69
N VAL A 15 -27.56 21.55 17.87
CA VAL A 15 -26.88 22.51 17.01
C VAL A 15 -26.91 21.91 15.61
N SER A 16 -27.79 22.47 14.77
CA SER A 16 -27.81 22.24 13.34
C SER A 16 -26.66 23.03 12.71
N SER A 17 -25.83 22.38 11.90
CA SER A 17 -25.13 23.01 10.76
C SER A 17 -24.66 21.90 9.81
N PRO A 18 -24.95 22.00 8.50
CA PRO A 18 -24.68 20.95 7.53
C PRO A 18 -23.27 21.12 6.99
N CYS A 19 -22.45 20.09 7.13
CA CYS A 19 -21.28 19.95 6.28
C CYS A 19 -21.66 18.88 5.25
N GLU A 20 -22.39 19.30 4.21
CA GLU A 20 -22.37 18.56 2.95
C GLU A 20 -20.95 18.67 2.40
N THR A 21 -20.14 17.67 2.75
CA THR A 21 -18.96 17.37 1.98
C THR A 21 -19.37 16.25 1.04
N ASP A 22 -19.68 16.65 -0.19
CA ASP A 22 -19.70 15.81 -1.38
C ASP A 22 -18.46 14.91 -1.35
N TYR A 23 -18.63 13.66 -0.94
CA TYR A 23 -17.58 12.67 -1.09
C TYR A 23 -17.54 12.36 -2.58
N PRO A 24 -16.44 12.65 -3.32
CA PRO A 24 -16.30 12.05 -4.62
C PRO A 24 -16.30 10.56 -4.37
N SER A 25 -17.18 9.85 -5.06
CA SER A 25 -17.33 8.41 -4.94
C SER A 25 -15.95 7.75 -5.06
N GLU A 26 -15.34 7.42 -3.92
CA GLU A 26 -14.17 6.55 -3.88
C GLU A 26 -14.71 5.19 -4.33
N SER A 27 -14.67 5.00 -5.64
CA SER A 27 -14.58 3.68 -6.23
C SER A 27 -13.28 3.10 -5.70
N ARG A 28 -13.30 2.61 -4.46
CA ARG A 28 -12.24 1.81 -3.89
C ARG A 28 -12.22 0.55 -4.74
N LEU A 29 -11.44 0.62 -5.82
CA LEU A 29 -11.01 -0.55 -6.54
C LEU A 29 -10.48 -1.47 -5.46
N LEU A 30 -11.20 -2.56 -5.21
CA LEU A 30 -10.77 -3.64 -4.36
C LEU A 30 -9.59 -4.27 -5.09
N ILE A 31 -8.43 -3.64 -4.98
CA ILE A 31 -7.15 -4.20 -5.40
C ILE A 31 -6.96 -5.36 -4.44
N SER A 32 -7.38 -6.54 -4.88
CA SER A 32 -7.09 -7.78 -4.19
C SER A 32 -5.57 -7.81 -3.97
N PRO A 33 -5.06 -8.13 -2.77
CA PRO A 33 -3.63 -8.23 -2.54
C PRO A 33 -3.10 -9.32 -3.47
N GLN A 34 -2.54 -8.89 -4.61
CA GLN A 34 -1.97 -9.83 -5.56
C GLN A 34 -0.72 -10.40 -4.91
N ASN A 35 -0.63 -11.74 -4.89
CA ASN A 35 0.60 -12.38 -4.41
C ASN A 35 1.75 -11.87 -5.30
N PRO A 36 2.83 -11.34 -4.69
CA PRO A 36 3.95 -10.83 -5.46
C PRO A 36 4.54 -11.95 -6.32
N SER A 37 4.92 -11.62 -7.55
CA SER A 37 5.67 -12.51 -8.41
C SER A 37 7.15 -12.45 -8.08
N THR A 38 7.75 -13.62 -8.01
CA THR A 38 9.18 -13.79 -7.76
C THR A 38 9.95 -13.70 -9.07
N VAL A 39 10.90 -12.79 -9.18
CA VAL A 39 11.78 -12.63 -10.33
C VAL A 39 13.22 -12.89 -9.90
N THR A 40 13.88 -13.84 -10.56
CA THR A 40 15.29 -14.16 -10.30
C THR A 40 16.17 -13.49 -11.33
N VAL A 41 17.17 -12.74 -10.87
CA VAL A 41 18.11 -12.00 -11.72
C VAL A 41 19.53 -12.47 -11.46
N SER A 42 20.24 -12.78 -12.54
CA SER A 42 21.67 -13.06 -12.52
C SER A 42 22.46 -11.87 -13.07
N TYR A 43 23.34 -11.32 -12.24
CA TYR A 43 24.20 -10.19 -12.59
C TYR A 43 25.53 -10.64 -13.19
N ARG A 44 26.27 -9.70 -13.79
CA ARG A 44 27.55 -9.95 -14.47
C ARG A 44 28.65 -10.44 -13.52
N ASP A 45 28.65 -9.99 -12.28
CA ASP A 45 29.59 -10.38 -11.22
C ASP A 45 29.31 -11.79 -10.67
N GLY A 46 28.21 -12.41 -11.09
CA GLY A 46 27.78 -13.73 -10.64
C GLY A 46 26.80 -13.69 -9.47
N ALA A 47 26.50 -12.51 -8.90
CA ALA A 47 25.42 -12.37 -7.93
C ALA A 47 24.08 -12.79 -8.51
N LEU A 48 23.32 -13.52 -7.70
CA LEU A 48 21.95 -13.93 -8.01
C LEU A 48 21.03 -13.30 -6.96
N LEU A 49 20.13 -12.44 -7.40
CA LEU A 49 19.19 -11.74 -6.54
C LEU A 49 17.77 -12.12 -6.93
N THR A 50 16.96 -12.34 -5.91
CA THR A 50 15.55 -12.66 -6.05
C THR A 50 14.74 -11.45 -5.59
N PHE A 51 13.90 -10.94 -6.48
CA PHE A 51 13.06 -9.79 -6.24
C PHE A 51 11.59 -10.21 -6.20
N LEU A 52 10.82 -9.50 -5.39
CA LEU A 52 9.37 -9.62 -5.32
C LEU A 52 8.78 -8.40 -6.01
N PHE A 53 8.02 -8.64 -7.08
CA PHE A 53 7.37 -7.57 -7.83
C PHE A 53 5.86 -7.78 -7.84
N ASP A 54 5.14 -6.67 -7.82
CA ASP A 54 3.72 -6.71 -8.10
C ASP A 54 3.47 -7.13 -9.56
N ARG A 55 2.44 -7.92 -9.82
CA ARG A 55 2.14 -8.41 -11.18
C ARG A 55 1.66 -7.33 -12.14
N SER A 56 1.23 -6.17 -11.64
CA SER A 56 0.95 -5.00 -12.46
C SER A 56 2.21 -4.28 -12.94
N THR A 57 3.39 -4.61 -12.39
CA THR A 57 4.66 -4.04 -12.80
C THR A 57 4.96 -4.42 -14.25
N THR A 58 5.17 -3.42 -15.10
CA THR A 58 5.51 -3.67 -16.50
C THR A 58 6.93 -4.20 -16.64
N ILE A 59 7.20 -4.94 -17.72
CA ILE A 59 8.54 -5.46 -18.01
C ILE A 59 9.56 -4.31 -18.15
N MET A 60 9.16 -3.17 -18.72
CA MET A 60 10.04 -1.99 -18.83
C MET A 60 10.44 -1.45 -17.45
N ASP A 61 9.47 -1.37 -16.53
CA ASP A 61 9.72 -0.87 -15.18
C ASP A 61 10.60 -1.85 -14.40
N LEU A 62 10.34 -3.16 -14.50
CA LEU A 62 11.21 -4.23 -14.01
C LEU A 62 12.66 -4.05 -14.47
N VAL A 63 12.88 -3.90 -15.78
CA VAL A 63 14.22 -3.72 -16.35
C VAL A 63 14.88 -2.46 -15.82
N SER A 64 14.15 -1.35 -15.73
CA SER A 64 14.65 -0.09 -15.16
C SER A 64 15.09 -0.27 -13.71
N MET A 65 14.27 -0.90 -12.87
CA MET A 65 14.58 -1.15 -11.48
C MET A 65 15.80 -2.05 -11.29
N ILE A 66 15.86 -3.16 -12.02
CA ILE A 66 16.94 -4.15 -11.93
C ILE A 66 18.25 -3.54 -12.46
N SER A 67 18.20 -2.77 -13.55
CA SER A 67 19.40 -2.14 -14.14
C SER A 67 20.07 -1.12 -13.22
N ARG A 68 19.32 -0.50 -12.29
CA ARG A 68 19.88 0.40 -11.27
C ARG A 68 20.79 -0.32 -10.29
N ALA A 69 20.57 -1.61 -10.04
CA ALA A 69 21.42 -2.40 -9.15
C ALA A 69 22.73 -2.83 -9.83
N GLY A 70 22.79 -2.86 -11.16
CA GLY A 70 24.00 -3.15 -11.90
C GLY A 70 23.74 -3.82 -13.26
N PRO A 71 24.82 -4.16 -13.99
CA PRO A 71 24.71 -4.76 -15.31
C PRO A 71 24.24 -6.22 -15.21
N VAL A 72 23.07 -6.48 -15.79
CA VAL A 72 22.38 -7.78 -15.76
C VAL A 72 22.89 -8.70 -16.86
N ARG A 73 22.97 -10.00 -16.56
CA ARG A 73 23.28 -11.05 -17.54
C ARG A 73 22.03 -11.78 -18.02
N LYS A 74 21.12 -12.12 -17.11
CA LYS A 74 19.91 -12.89 -17.41
C LYS A 74 18.82 -12.58 -16.38
N VAL A 75 17.57 -12.49 -16.85
CA VAL A 75 16.36 -12.35 -16.02
C VAL A 75 15.48 -13.57 -16.27
N VAL A 76 14.93 -14.15 -15.20
CA VAL A 76 13.93 -15.23 -15.25
C VAL A 76 12.69 -14.75 -14.50
N LEU A 77 11.58 -14.66 -15.24
CA LEU A 77 10.25 -14.25 -14.76
C LEU A 77 9.41 -15.44 -14.33
#